data_AF-A0A0M3DF31-F1
#
_entry.id   AF-A0A0M3DF31-F1
#
_cell.length_a   1.000
_cell.length_b   1.000
_cell.length_c   1.000
_cell.angle_alpha   90.00
_cell.angle_beta   90.00
_cell.angle_gamma   90.00
#
_symmetry.space_group_name_H-M   'P 1'
#
loop_
_entity.id
_entity.type
_entity.pdbx_description
1 polymer ?
#
loop_
_entity_poly.entity_id
_entity_poly.type
_entity_poly.pdbx_seq_one_letter_code
_entity_poly.pdbx_strand_id
1 'polypeptide(L)'
;MASLKKIDIEKSINFAKENKLIDELNKVYESVPNGNCTGCGNCCMESVGINLIEFINIYHYLSLDEDLRKKCLSKVIDYYLLEYVKKSPCPFKDENNRCLIYEVRPLNCRIYGHWTKEDYNSNLENISNRNKEYASLIKDKYKFEINNDVVNFKINYCESFKPNDRYLRKDERLNFADSMMVLDSKIYSKGIMNIEFKDRGIVEYFIESLLYEDTAYNIKIRVSKDESVRKCALDRLKTIVL
;
A
#
# COMPACT_ATOMS: atom_id res chain seq x y z
N MET A 1 19.42 4.52 8.64
CA MET A 1 18.50 4.07 9.70
C MET A 1 17.09 4.41 9.25
N ALA A 2 16.10 3.59 9.62
CA ALA A 2 14.74 3.63 9.08
C ALA A 2 13.74 4.22 10.10
N SER A 3 12.64 4.82 9.63
CA SER A 3 11.55 5.29 10.51
C SER A 3 10.92 4.14 11.29
N LEU A 4 10.68 3.00 10.62
CA LEU A 4 10.25 1.75 11.22
C LEU A 4 11.47 0.86 11.42
N LYS A 5 11.93 0.73 12.67
CA LYS A 5 13.12 -0.07 12.96
C LYS A 5 12.79 -1.55 12.81
N LYS A 6 13.68 -2.30 12.16
CA LYS A 6 13.57 -3.76 11.98
C LYS A 6 13.28 -4.49 13.29
N ILE A 7 13.98 -4.13 14.37
CA ILE A 7 13.80 -4.72 15.70
C ILE A 7 12.38 -4.53 16.25
N ASP A 8 11.75 -3.39 15.98
CA ASP A 8 10.40 -3.09 16.46
C ASP A 8 9.37 -3.85 15.63
N ILE A 9 9.59 -3.95 14.31
CA ILE A 9 8.77 -4.80 13.40
C ILE A 9 8.83 -6.26 13.85
N GLU A 10 10.02 -6.80 14.13
CA GLU A 10 10.21 -8.18 14.60
C GLU A 10 9.51 -8.44 15.94
N LYS A 11 9.63 -7.49 16.89
CA LYS A 11 8.88 -7.56 18.16
C LYS A 11 7.38 -7.55 17.93
N SER A 12 6.87 -6.71 17.02
CA SER A 12 5.45 -6.67 16.68
C SER A 12 4.97 -7.98 16.04
N ILE A 13 5.77 -8.60 15.17
CA ILE A 13 5.45 -9.91 14.59
C ILE A 13 5.35 -10.98 15.69
N ASN A 14 6.33 -11.04 16.60
CA ASN A 14 6.32 -12.01 17.70
C ASN A 14 5.12 -11.80 18.62
N PHE A 15 4.86 -10.55 19.01
CA PHE A 15 3.69 -10.19 19.80
C PHE A 15 2.37 -10.60 19.12
N ALA A 16 2.22 -10.32 17.83
CA ALA A 16 1.03 -10.68 17.07
C ALA A 16 0.82 -12.20 16.99
N LYS A 17 1.89 -12.99 16.90
CA LYS A 17 1.84 -14.46 16.93
C LYS A 17 1.44 -14.98 18.31
N GLU A 18 2.12 -14.54 19.36
CA GLU A 18 1.87 -14.96 20.76
C GLU A 18 0.43 -14.67 21.18
N ASN A 19 -0.13 -13.56 20.71
CA ASN A 19 -1.48 -13.11 21.06
C ASN A 19 -2.54 -13.49 20.00
N LYS A 20 -2.19 -14.34 19.01
CA LYS A 20 -3.10 -14.83 17.96
C LYS A 20 -3.78 -13.72 17.14
N LEU A 21 -3.15 -12.55 17.02
CA LEU A 21 -3.69 -11.42 16.25
C LEU A 21 -3.71 -11.71 14.75
N ILE A 22 -2.77 -12.54 14.26
CA ILE A 22 -2.78 -12.98 12.87
C ILE A 22 -3.96 -13.92 12.60
N ASP A 23 -4.34 -14.77 13.56
CA ASP A 23 -5.53 -15.61 13.43
C ASP A 23 -6.80 -14.76 13.42
N GLU A 24 -6.87 -13.72 14.25
CA GLU A 24 -7.97 -12.74 14.22
C GLU A 24 -8.02 -11.98 12.88
N LEU A 25 -6.87 -11.54 12.35
CA LEU A 25 -6.77 -10.91 11.03
C LEU A 25 -7.34 -11.83 9.94
N ASN A 26 -6.93 -13.11 9.95
CA ASN A 26 -7.39 -14.10 8.97
C ASN A 26 -8.89 -14.34 9.09
N LYS A 27 -9.46 -14.38 10.30
CA LYS A 27 -10.93 -14.45 10.48
C LYS A 27 -11.65 -13.25 9.85
N VAL A 28 -11.09 -12.04 9.98
CA VAL A 28 -11.68 -10.88 9.32
C VAL A 28 -11.60 -11.05 7.79
N TYR A 29 -10.45 -11.47 7.26
CA TYR A 29 -10.31 -11.73 5.83
C TYR A 29 -11.26 -12.81 5.30
N GLU A 30 -11.45 -13.91 6.03
CA GLU A 30 -12.37 -15.01 5.68
C GLU A 30 -13.84 -14.58 5.76
N SER A 31 -14.16 -13.60 6.59
CA SER A 31 -15.52 -13.05 6.69
C SER A 31 -15.90 -12.10 5.57
N VAL A 32 -14.94 -11.66 4.73
CA VAL A 32 -15.25 -10.92 3.51
C VAL A 32 -16.00 -11.85 2.55
N PRO A 33 -17.22 -11.52 2.10
CA PRO A 33 -18.00 -12.38 1.22
C PRO A 33 -17.23 -12.74 -0.05
N ASN A 34 -17.39 -13.97 -0.52
CA ASN A 34 -16.73 -14.41 -1.75
C ASN A 34 -17.43 -13.85 -3.00
N GLY A 35 -16.69 -13.80 -4.11
CA GLY A 35 -17.20 -13.46 -5.42
C GLY A 35 -16.30 -13.97 -6.54
N ASN A 36 -16.84 -13.96 -7.76
CA ASN A 36 -16.15 -14.39 -8.95
C ASN A 36 -15.23 -13.27 -9.48
N CYS A 37 -13.94 -13.36 -9.16
CA CYS A 37 -12.90 -12.52 -9.71
C CYS A 37 -12.16 -13.25 -10.84
N THR A 38 -12.05 -12.61 -12.01
CA THR A 38 -11.31 -13.17 -13.16
C THR A 38 -9.79 -13.20 -12.95
N GLY A 39 -9.28 -12.47 -11.96
CA GLY A 39 -7.85 -12.39 -11.67
C GLY A 39 -7.04 -11.68 -12.76
N CYS A 40 -7.65 -10.73 -13.48
CA CYS A 40 -7.00 -9.97 -14.56
C CYS A 40 -5.92 -8.98 -14.11
N GLY A 41 -5.86 -8.63 -12.83
CA GLY A 41 -4.85 -7.71 -12.27
C GLY A 41 -5.02 -6.24 -12.66
N ASN A 42 -6.17 -5.83 -13.21
CA ASN A 42 -6.44 -4.43 -13.59
C ASN A 42 -6.58 -3.49 -12.39
N CYS A 43 -6.99 -4.01 -11.22
CA CYS A 43 -7.06 -3.23 -9.98
C CYS A 43 -5.69 -3.01 -9.32
N CYS A 44 -4.65 -3.74 -9.74
CA CYS A 44 -3.33 -3.73 -9.12
C CYS A 44 -2.46 -2.58 -9.64
N MET A 45 -2.92 -1.34 -9.48
CA MET A 45 -2.28 -0.14 -10.03
C MET A 45 -1.99 0.96 -9.00
N GLU A 46 -2.46 0.83 -7.75
CA GLU A 46 -2.26 1.83 -6.70
C GLU A 46 -1.69 1.23 -5.42
N SER A 47 -0.95 2.04 -4.66
CA SER A 47 -0.66 1.78 -3.25
C SER A 47 -1.97 1.94 -2.48
N VAL A 48 -2.42 0.87 -1.83
CA VAL A 48 -3.62 0.91 -0.98
C VAL A 48 -3.23 1.24 0.45
N GLY A 49 -4.08 2.01 1.14
CA GLY A 49 -4.01 2.17 2.60
C GLY A 49 -4.05 0.81 3.29
N ILE A 50 -3.20 0.60 4.29
CA ILE A 50 -3.20 -0.63 5.09
C ILE A 50 -3.04 -0.30 6.57
N ASN A 51 -3.40 -1.24 7.41
CA ASN A 51 -3.18 -1.15 8.85
C ASN A 51 -1.84 -1.77 9.24
N LEU A 52 -1.33 -1.46 10.44
CA LEU A 52 -0.06 -1.99 10.95
C LEU A 52 -0.07 -3.52 11.02
N ILE A 53 -1.17 -4.12 11.48
CA ILE A 53 -1.34 -5.58 11.54
C ILE A 53 -1.17 -6.24 10.15
N GLU A 54 -1.63 -5.57 9.10
CA GLU A 54 -1.49 -6.05 7.72
C GLU A 54 -0.04 -5.88 7.25
N PHE A 55 0.59 -4.75 7.56
CA PHE A 55 2.00 -4.52 7.24
C PHE A 55 2.90 -5.59 7.85
N ILE A 56 2.76 -5.87 9.15
CA ILE A 56 3.62 -6.87 9.81
C ILE A 56 3.36 -8.29 9.28
N ASN A 57 2.11 -8.61 8.89
CA ASN A 57 1.78 -9.88 8.26
C ASN A 57 2.46 -10.02 6.89
N ILE A 58 2.39 -8.98 6.05
CA ILE A 58 3.02 -8.97 4.71
C ILE A 58 4.55 -8.96 4.84
N TYR A 59 5.09 -8.19 5.78
CA TYR A 59 6.53 -8.16 6.07
C TYR A 59 7.04 -9.55 6.46
N HIS A 60 6.31 -10.25 7.34
CA HIS A 60 6.65 -11.60 7.74
C HIS A 60 6.56 -12.58 6.57
N TYR A 61 5.50 -12.52 5.76
CA TYR A 61 5.36 -13.37 4.58
C TYR A 61 6.55 -13.21 3.64
N LEU A 62 6.97 -11.98 3.34
CA LEU A 62 8.14 -11.72 2.51
C LEU A 62 9.45 -12.13 3.19
N SER A 63 9.54 -12.16 4.53
CA SER A 63 10.78 -12.62 5.19
C SER A 63 11.03 -14.12 5.05
N LEU A 64 10.05 -14.89 4.56
CA LEU A 64 10.17 -16.33 4.34
C LEU A 64 10.86 -16.68 3.01
N ASP A 65 10.97 -15.72 2.08
CA ASP A 65 11.58 -15.89 0.77
C ASP A 65 12.38 -14.62 0.41
N GLU A 66 13.72 -14.71 0.52
CA GLU A 66 14.62 -13.57 0.30
C GLU A 66 14.60 -13.06 -1.16
N ASP A 67 14.45 -13.95 -2.14
CA ASP A 67 14.40 -13.57 -3.55
C ASP A 67 13.11 -12.81 -3.85
N LEU A 68 11.98 -13.31 -3.36
CA LEU A 68 10.69 -12.63 -3.44
C LEU A 68 10.73 -11.27 -2.76
N ARG A 69 11.30 -11.22 -1.55
CA ARG A 69 11.47 -9.98 -0.79
C ARG A 69 12.28 -8.95 -1.58
N LYS A 70 13.45 -9.33 -2.07
CA LYS A 70 14.33 -8.42 -2.83
C LYS A 70 13.64 -7.90 -4.08
N LYS A 71 12.96 -8.78 -4.82
CA LYS A 71 12.15 -8.41 -5.99
C LYS A 71 11.06 -7.40 -5.66
N CYS A 72 10.26 -7.65 -4.62
CA CYS A 72 9.19 -6.75 -4.20
C CYS A 72 9.73 -5.40 -3.70
N LEU A 73 10.75 -5.40 -2.84
CA LEU A 73 11.30 -4.17 -2.28
C LEU A 73 11.98 -3.29 -3.35
N SER A 74 12.64 -3.89 -4.35
CA SER A 74 13.14 -3.13 -5.51
C SER A 74 12.01 -2.40 -6.24
N LYS A 75 10.86 -3.07 -6.45
CA LYS A 75 9.69 -2.45 -7.09
C LYS A 75 9.03 -1.39 -6.19
N VAL A 76 9.03 -1.58 -4.86
CA VAL A 76 8.52 -0.59 -3.90
C VAL A 76 9.33 0.71 -3.98
N ILE A 77 10.67 0.61 -4.02
CA ILE A 77 11.55 1.77 -4.15
C ILE A 77 11.26 2.51 -5.46
N ASP A 78 11.18 1.79 -6.58
CA ASP A 78 10.87 2.38 -7.88
C ASP A 78 9.50 3.08 -7.88
N TYR A 79 8.48 2.41 -7.34
CA TYR A 79 7.13 2.94 -7.27
C TYR A 79 7.09 4.24 -6.49
N TYR A 80 7.64 4.25 -5.27
CA TYR A 80 7.59 5.42 -4.39
C TYR A 80 8.37 6.61 -4.96
N LEU A 81 9.60 6.37 -5.44
CA LEU A 81 10.48 7.43 -5.90
C LEU A 81 10.07 8.02 -7.24
N LEU A 82 9.43 7.22 -8.10
CA LEU A 82 9.00 7.65 -9.43
C LEU A 82 7.51 8.00 -9.49
N GLU A 83 6.80 8.00 -8.36
CA GLU A 83 5.36 8.23 -8.31
C GLU A 83 4.94 9.53 -9.01
N TYR A 84 5.73 10.61 -8.90
CA TYR A 84 5.41 11.88 -9.57
C TYR A 84 5.82 11.95 -11.04
N VAL A 85 6.62 11.00 -11.50
CA VAL A 85 7.21 11.00 -12.84
C VAL A 85 6.40 10.12 -13.79
N LYS A 86 5.97 8.95 -13.32
CA LYS A 86 5.24 7.98 -14.14
C LYS A 86 4.32 7.10 -13.31
N LYS A 87 3.20 6.70 -13.90
CA LYS A 87 2.33 5.71 -13.29
C LYS A 87 2.95 4.32 -13.42
N SER A 88 3.04 3.61 -12.30
CA SER A 88 3.56 2.24 -12.24
C SER A 88 2.49 1.30 -11.66
N PRO A 89 2.47 0.01 -12.05
CA PRO A 89 1.61 -0.98 -11.41
C PRO A 89 2.03 -1.20 -9.94
N CYS A 90 1.14 -1.84 -9.17
CA CYS A 90 1.43 -2.24 -7.79
C CYS A 90 2.76 -3.02 -7.71
N PRO A 91 3.65 -2.72 -6.74
CA PRO A 91 4.94 -3.40 -6.59
C PRO A 91 4.86 -4.92 -6.42
N PHE A 92 3.71 -5.41 -5.96
CA PHE A 92 3.46 -6.83 -5.73
C PHE A 92 2.80 -7.51 -6.93
N LYS A 93 2.65 -6.83 -8.07
CA LYS A 93 2.17 -7.42 -9.32
C LYS A 93 3.34 -8.07 -10.08
N ASP A 94 3.13 -9.29 -10.55
CA ASP A 94 4.08 -10.01 -11.40
C ASP A 94 3.84 -9.76 -12.91
N GLU A 95 4.67 -10.35 -13.75
CA GLU A 95 4.59 -10.25 -15.23
C GLU A 95 3.31 -10.89 -15.80
N ASN A 96 2.70 -11.83 -15.08
CA ASN A 96 1.50 -12.56 -15.47
C ASN A 96 0.21 -11.94 -14.91
N ASN A 97 0.27 -10.69 -14.44
CA ASN A 97 -0.83 -9.99 -13.77
C ASN A 97 -1.34 -10.64 -12.48
N ARG A 98 -0.50 -11.42 -11.80
CA ARG A 98 -0.81 -12.06 -10.51
C ARG A 98 -0.20 -11.28 -9.35
N CYS A 99 -0.80 -11.43 -8.17
CA CYS A 99 -0.30 -10.83 -6.94
C CYS A 99 0.70 -11.78 -6.27
N LEU A 100 1.91 -11.28 -6.04
CA LEU A 100 3.01 -11.98 -5.37
C LEU A 100 2.74 -12.21 -3.87
N ILE A 101 1.84 -11.43 -3.28
CA ILE A 101 1.43 -11.54 -1.87
C ILE A 101 -0.05 -11.90 -1.74
N TYR A 102 -0.59 -12.69 -2.68
CA TYR A 102 -2.04 -12.93 -2.78
C TYR A 102 -2.64 -13.44 -1.47
N GLU A 103 -1.98 -14.37 -0.78
CA GLU A 103 -2.44 -14.96 0.48
C GLU A 103 -2.58 -13.94 1.60
N VAL A 104 -1.63 -13.01 1.69
CA VAL A 104 -1.57 -11.96 2.71
C VAL A 104 -2.00 -10.59 2.18
N ARG A 105 -2.75 -10.55 1.07
CA ARG A 105 -3.16 -9.28 0.46
C ARG A 105 -4.02 -8.45 1.43
N PRO A 106 -3.89 -7.11 1.43
CA PRO A 106 -4.64 -6.25 2.35
C PRO A 106 -6.15 -6.30 2.16
N LEU A 107 -6.89 -5.88 3.18
CA LEU A 107 -8.35 -5.76 3.20
C LEU A 107 -8.87 -4.96 2.01
N ASN A 108 -8.25 -3.82 1.71
CA ASN A 108 -8.64 -2.97 0.57
C ASN A 108 -8.58 -3.71 -0.77
N CYS A 109 -7.60 -4.62 -0.95
CA CYS A 109 -7.53 -5.47 -2.14
C CYS A 109 -8.61 -6.55 -2.16
N ARG A 110 -9.04 -7.05 -0.98
CA ARG A 110 -10.09 -8.07 -0.85
C ARG A 110 -11.48 -7.50 -1.13
N ILE A 111 -11.77 -6.30 -0.64
CA ILE A 111 -13.09 -5.68 -0.76
C ILE A 111 -13.28 -4.87 -2.05
N TYR A 112 -12.22 -4.65 -2.85
CA TYR A 112 -12.28 -3.80 -4.04
C TYR A 112 -13.43 -4.16 -5.01
N GLY A 113 -13.61 -5.46 -5.30
CA GLY A 113 -14.69 -5.92 -6.17
C GLY A 113 -16.10 -5.71 -5.61
N HIS A 114 -16.23 -5.55 -4.29
CA HIS A 114 -17.53 -5.42 -3.63
C HIS A 114 -18.10 -4.01 -3.59
N TRP A 115 -17.39 -3.02 -4.15
CA TRP A 115 -17.93 -1.67 -4.26
C TRP A 115 -19.13 -1.66 -5.21
N THR A 116 -20.19 -0.94 -4.83
CA THR A 116 -21.24 -0.57 -5.77
C THR A 116 -20.69 0.48 -6.75
N LYS A 117 -21.29 0.59 -7.92
CA LYS A 117 -20.85 1.55 -8.94
C LYS A 117 -21.06 3.00 -8.47
N GLU A 118 -22.13 3.24 -7.72
CA GLU A 118 -22.45 4.52 -7.10
C GLU A 118 -21.39 4.94 -6.09
N ASP A 119 -21.06 4.05 -5.14
CA ASP A 119 -20.04 4.31 -4.11
C ASP A 119 -18.66 4.52 -4.74
N TYR A 120 -18.34 3.72 -5.78
CA TYR A 120 -17.10 3.87 -6.52
C TYR A 120 -17.00 5.23 -7.21
N ASN A 121 -18.05 5.67 -7.91
CA ASN A 121 -18.04 6.94 -8.63
C ASN A 121 -17.91 8.13 -7.66
N SER A 122 -18.64 8.10 -6.54
CA SER A 122 -18.52 9.13 -5.50
C SER A 122 -17.10 9.21 -4.93
N ASN A 123 -16.48 8.06 -4.66
CA ASN A 123 -15.10 8.03 -4.17
C ASN A 123 -14.09 8.49 -5.24
N LEU A 124 -14.29 8.12 -6.51
CA LEU A 124 -13.43 8.53 -7.62
C LEU A 124 -13.41 10.05 -7.80
N GLU A 125 -14.57 10.71 -7.69
CA GLU A 125 -14.66 12.17 -7.77
C GLU A 125 -13.85 12.85 -6.66
N ASN A 126 -14.01 12.39 -5.41
CA ASN A 126 -13.27 12.89 -4.27
C ASN A 126 -11.75 12.71 -4.44
N ILE A 127 -11.31 11.53 -4.90
CA ILE A 127 -9.89 11.26 -5.17
C ILE A 127 -9.36 12.18 -6.28
N SER A 128 -10.13 12.36 -7.37
CA SER A 128 -9.72 13.18 -8.50
C SER A 128 -9.50 14.65 -8.10
N ASN A 129 -10.36 15.19 -7.22
CA ASN A 129 -10.20 16.55 -6.71
C ASN A 129 -8.97 16.67 -5.79
N ARG A 130 -8.80 15.73 -4.85
CA ARG A 130 -7.63 15.70 -3.96
C ARG A 130 -6.31 15.56 -4.72
N ASN A 131 -6.28 14.77 -5.79
CA ASN A 131 -5.08 14.62 -6.62
C ASN A 131 -4.68 15.94 -7.30
N LYS A 132 -5.66 16.70 -7.82
CA LYS A 132 -5.42 18.02 -8.44
C LYS A 132 -4.97 19.07 -7.43
N GLU A 133 -5.58 19.09 -6.25
CA GLU A 133 -5.16 19.95 -5.14
C GLU A 133 -3.73 19.62 -4.73
N TYR A 134 -3.41 18.34 -4.54
CA TYR A 134 -2.07 17.89 -4.19
C TYR A 134 -1.03 18.24 -5.25
N ALA A 135 -1.35 18.05 -6.53
CA ALA A 135 -0.47 18.45 -7.64
C ALA A 135 -0.17 19.95 -7.64
N SER A 136 -1.18 20.78 -7.35
CA SER A 136 -1.03 22.23 -7.21
C SER A 136 -0.09 22.59 -6.05
N LEU A 137 -0.28 21.96 -4.88
CA LEU A 137 0.59 22.16 -3.71
C LEU A 137 2.04 21.76 -3.98
N ILE A 138 2.27 20.64 -4.67
CA ILE A 138 3.61 20.19 -5.05
C ILE A 138 4.27 21.17 -6.02
N LYS A 139 3.52 21.67 -7.02
CA LYS A 139 3.99 22.70 -7.95
C LYS A 139 4.40 23.96 -7.22
N ASP A 140 3.57 24.45 -6.31
CA ASP A 140 3.83 25.69 -5.58
C ASP A 140 5.03 25.57 -4.63
N LYS A 141 5.12 24.45 -3.90
CA LYS A 141 6.17 24.22 -2.91
C LYS A 141 7.52 23.89 -3.54
N TYR A 142 7.55 23.05 -4.57
CA TYR A 142 8.78 22.50 -5.12
C TYR A 142 9.13 22.99 -6.52
N LYS A 143 8.26 23.75 -7.19
CA LYS A 143 8.53 24.33 -8.52
C LYS A 143 8.77 23.29 -9.63
N PHE A 144 8.10 22.13 -9.55
CA PHE A 144 7.99 21.17 -10.64
C PHE A 144 6.57 20.62 -10.71
N GLU A 145 6.14 20.15 -11.87
CA GLU A 145 4.80 19.58 -12.06
C GLU A 145 4.84 18.06 -11.95
N ILE A 146 3.86 17.49 -11.25
CA ILE A 146 3.60 16.05 -11.31
C ILE A 146 3.12 15.71 -12.72
N ASN A 147 3.56 14.59 -13.28
CA ASN A 147 3.10 14.12 -14.58
C ASN A 147 1.56 14.05 -14.64
N ASN A 148 0.95 14.65 -15.67
CA ASN A 148 -0.50 14.68 -15.86
C ASN A 148 -1.13 13.28 -15.94
N ASP A 149 -0.43 12.28 -16.49
CA ASP A 149 -0.90 10.90 -16.54
C ASP A 149 -0.99 10.28 -15.15
N VAL A 150 -0.15 10.72 -14.20
CA VAL A 150 -0.22 10.30 -12.80
C VAL A 150 -1.41 11.00 -12.12
N VAL A 151 -1.52 12.33 -12.25
CA VAL A 151 -2.55 13.12 -11.57
C VAL A 151 -3.96 12.66 -11.97
N ASN A 152 -4.14 12.36 -13.26
CA ASN A 152 -5.45 11.99 -13.83
C ASN A 152 -5.67 10.47 -13.92
N PHE A 153 -4.73 9.66 -13.41
CA PHE A 153 -4.89 8.21 -13.43
C PHE A 153 -6.09 7.79 -12.57
N LYS A 154 -6.82 6.79 -13.05
CA LYS A 154 -7.90 6.15 -12.30
C LYS A 154 -7.89 4.65 -12.51
N ILE A 155 -8.11 3.91 -11.44
CA ILE A 155 -8.47 2.51 -11.54
C ILE A 155 -9.96 2.44 -11.87
N ASN A 156 -10.32 1.97 -13.06
CA ASN A 156 -11.72 1.84 -13.48
C ASN A 156 -12.50 0.87 -12.59
N TYR A 157 -13.81 1.12 -12.42
CA TYR A 157 -14.74 0.20 -11.76
C TYR A 157 -14.62 -1.22 -12.31
N CYS A 158 -14.69 -2.22 -11.43
CA CYS A 158 -14.60 -3.61 -11.85
C CYS A 158 -15.94 -4.14 -12.37
N GLU A 159 -16.16 -4.02 -13.68
CA GLU A 159 -17.38 -4.55 -14.32
C GLU A 159 -17.44 -6.09 -14.38
N SER A 160 -16.31 -6.77 -14.15
CA SER A 160 -16.21 -8.24 -14.27
C SER A 160 -16.44 -8.98 -12.96
N PHE A 161 -16.22 -8.33 -11.82
CA PHE A 161 -16.40 -8.98 -10.53
C PHE A 161 -17.89 -9.18 -10.25
N LYS A 162 -18.27 -10.38 -9.80
CA LYS A 162 -19.65 -10.68 -9.40
C LYS A 162 -19.65 -11.30 -8.00
N PRO A 163 -20.22 -10.63 -6.98
CA PRO A 163 -20.35 -11.25 -5.67
C PRO A 163 -21.24 -12.50 -5.75
N ASN A 164 -21.00 -13.49 -4.88
CA ASN A 164 -21.82 -14.71 -4.86
C ASN A 164 -23.27 -14.46 -4.39
N ASP A 165 -23.46 -13.45 -3.54
CA ASP A 165 -24.77 -13.05 -3.01
C ASP A 165 -25.08 -11.60 -3.41
N ARG A 166 -24.43 -10.62 -2.77
CA ARG A 166 -24.60 -9.19 -3.08
C ARG A 166 -23.32 -8.38 -2.86
N TYR A 167 -23.31 -7.16 -3.40
CA TYR A 167 -22.27 -6.18 -3.11
C TYR A 167 -22.32 -5.77 -1.63
N LEU A 168 -21.15 -5.40 -1.10
CA LEU A 168 -21.06 -4.91 0.28
C LEU A 168 -21.58 -3.49 0.35
N ARG A 169 -22.45 -3.22 1.33
CA ARG A 169 -22.86 -1.86 1.64
C ARG A 169 -21.71 -1.08 2.25
N LYS A 170 -21.80 0.25 2.22
CA LYS A 170 -20.80 1.15 2.81
C LYS A 170 -20.57 0.87 4.30
N ASP A 171 -21.62 0.64 5.08
CA ASP A 171 -21.53 0.30 6.51
C ASP A 171 -20.73 -0.99 6.75
N GLU A 172 -20.96 -2.03 5.94
CA GLU A 172 -20.25 -3.30 6.05
C GLU A 172 -18.75 -3.15 5.73
N ARG A 173 -18.42 -2.34 4.71
CA ARG A 173 -17.03 -2.02 4.37
C ARG A 173 -16.33 -1.25 5.49
N LEU A 174 -17.03 -0.33 6.14
CA LEU A 174 -16.51 0.42 7.29
C LEU A 174 -16.30 -0.48 8.51
N ASN A 175 -17.21 -1.41 8.79
CA ASN A 175 -17.05 -2.36 9.89
C ASN A 175 -15.78 -3.23 9.76
N PHE A 176 -15.39 -3.59 8.52
CA PHE A 176 -14.11 -4.25 8.29
C PHE A 176 -12.91 -3.35 8.61
N ALA A 177 -12.98 -2.08 8.24
CA ALA A 177 -11.93 -1.11 8.57
C ALA A 177 -11.82 -0.91 10.09
N ASP A 178 -12.96 -0.79 10.79
CA ASP A 178 -13.01 -0.69 12.25
C ASP A 178 -12.38 -1.93 12.91
N SER A 179 -12.67 -3.12 12.37
CA SER A 179 -12.07 -4.37 12.86
C SER A 179 -10.54 -4.36 12.71
N MET A 180 -10.01 -3.80 11.63
CA MET A 180 -8.56 -3.63 11.46
C MET A 180 -7.98 -2.63 12.47
N MET A 181 -8.66 -1.51 12.71
CA MET A 181 -8.22 -0.51 13.71
C MET A 181 -8.19 -1.10 15.12
N VAL A 182 -9.14 -1.97 15.46
CA VAL A 182 -9.14 -2.69 16.74
C VAL A 182 -7.88 -3.57 16.87
N LEU A 183 -7.50 -4.31 15.82
CA LEU A 183 -6.28 -5.12 15.83
C LEU A 183 -5.02 -4.27 15.99
N ASP A 184 -4.94 -3.14 15.28
CA ASP A 184 -3.85 -2.19 15.40
C ASP A 184 -3.72 -1.62 16.81
N SER A 185 -4.85 -1.26 17.44
CA SER A 185 -4.87 -0.71 18.80
C SER A 185 -4.23 -1.66 19.84
N LYS A 186 -4.36 -2.98 19.64
CA LYS A 186 -3.74 -4.00 20.50
C LYS A 186 -2.20 -3.98 20.38
N ILE A 187 -1.67 -3.66 19.21
CA ILE A 187 -0.22 -3.50 19.00
C ILE A 187 0.26 -2.16 19.58
N TYR A 188 -0.45 -1.06 19.28
CA TYR A 188 -0.07 0.27 19.74
C TYR A 188 -0.11 0.42 21.26
N SER A 189 -1.12 -0.14 21.93
CA SER A 189 -1.26 -0.08 23.39
C SER A 189 -0.11 -0.73 24.16
N LYS A 190 0.70 -1.58 23.50
CA LYS A 190 1.91 -2.16 24.09
C LYS A 190 3.16 -1.29 23.95
N GLY A 191 3.11 -0.22 23.16
CA GLY A 191 4.25 0.67 22.92
C GLY A 191 5.42 -0.01 22.21
N ILE A 192 5.19 -1.12 21.51
CA ILE A 192 6.24 -1.85 20.76
C ILE A 192 6.75 -1.00 19.59
N MET A 193 5.84 -0.26 18.95
CA MET A 193 6.15 0.65 17.85
C MET A 193 5.81 2.08 18.27
N ASN A 194 6.82 2.93 18.33
CA ASN A 194 6.63 4.37 18.56
C ASN A 194 6.53 5.08 17.20
N ILE A 195 5.36 4.98 16.58
CA ILE A 195 5.10 5.58 15.27
C ILE A 195 3.85 6.45 15.36
N GLU A 196 3.83 7.56 14.64
CA GLU A 196 2.64 8.40 14.57
C GLU A 196 1.47 7.62 13.95
N PHE A 197 0.29 7.76 14.56
CA PHE A 197 -0.94 7.21 14.01
C PHE A 197 -1.37 8.09 12.84
N LYS A 198 -1.08 7.65 11.62
CA LYS A 198 -1.43 8.31 10.36
C LYS A 198 -1.76 7.27 9.30
N ASP A 199 -2.57 7.66 8.32
CA ASP A 199 -2.86 6.84 7.15
C ASP A 199 -1.57 6.59 6.36
N ARG A 200 -1.25 5.31 6.14
CA ARG A 200 -0.09 4.87 5.35
C ARG A 200 -0.55 3.84 4.34
N GLY A 201 -0.04 3.96 3.12
CA GLY A 201 -0.18 2.89 2.13
C GLY A 201 0.85 1.79 2.35
N ILE A 202 0.61 0.65 1.69
CA ILE A 202 1.53 -0.49 1.72
C ILE A 202 2.95 -0.09 1.27
N VAL A 203 3.07 0.77 0.27
CA VAL A 203 4.37 1.26 -0.23
C VAL A 203 5.07 2.08 0.84
N GLU A 204 4.35 3.01 1.47
CA GLU A 204 4.87 3.92 2.49
C GLU A 204 5.42 3.15 3.68
N TYR A 205 4.70 2.14 4.18
CA TYR A 205 5.19 1.27 5.25
C TYR A 205 6.54 0.61 4.91
N PHE A 206 6.67 0.06 3.70
CA PHE A 206 7.93 -0.57 3.31
C PHE A 206 9.05 0.46 3.11
N ILE A 207 8.75 1.64 2.57
CA ILE A 207 9.73 2.73 2.46
C ILE A 207 10.20 3.19 3.84
N GLU A 208 9.28 3.41 4.77
CA GLU A 208 9.60 3.78 6.16
C GLU A 208 10.36 2.65 6.90
N SER A 209 10.26 1.39 6.45
CA SER A 209 11.08 0.28 6.97
C SER A 209 12.51 0.21 6.41
N LEU A 210 12.77 0.91 5.30
CA LEU A 210 14.09 0.97 4.65
C LEU A 210 14.81 2.29 4.96
N LEU A 211 14.08 3.39 5.07
CA LEU A 211 14.59 4.75 5.14
C LEU A 211 13.84 5.58 6.17
N TYR A 212 14.45 6.67 6.63
CA TYR A 212 13.71 7.71 7.31
C TYR A 212 12.76 8.41 6.32
N GLU A 213 11.55 8.72 6.79
CA GLU A 213 10.50 9.37 6.00
C GLU A 213 11.00 10.63 5.28
N ASP A 214 11.60 11.57 6.02
CA ASP A 214 12.16 12.80 5.45
C ASP A 214 13.25 12.53 4.41
N THR A 215 14.06 11.50 4.64
CA THR A 215 15.12 11.11 3.71
C THR A 215 14.52 10.56 2.41
N ALA A 216 13.58 9.62 2.51
CA ALA A 216 12.90 9.04 1.37
C ALA A 216 12.16 10.11 0.56
N TYR A 217 11.47 11.02 1.25
CA TYR A 217 10.74 12.11 0.62
C TYR A 217 11.67 13.12 -0.07
N ASN A 218 12.78 13.51 0.56
CA ASN A 218 13.78 14.38 -0.07
C ASN A 218 14.39 13.77 -1.33
N ILE A 219 14.67 12.46 -1.32
CA ILE A 219 15.12 11.73 -2.52
C ILE A 219 14.04 11.77 -3.59
N LYS A 220 12.78 11.47 -3.25
CA LYS A 220 11.63 11.51 -4.16
C LYS A 220 11.51 12.86 -4.87
N ILE A 221 11.59 13.98 -4.13
CA ILE A 221 11.56 15.33 -4.71
C ILE A 221 12.74 15.55 -5.67
N ARG A 222 13.95 15.15 -5.29
CA ARG A 222 15.14 15.34 -6.13
C ARG A 222 15.04 14.56 -7.45
N VAL A 223 14.68 13.28 -7.41
CA VAL A 223 14.59 12.43 -8.61
C VAL A 223 13.38 12.77 -9.50
N SER A 224 12.37 13.44 -8.93
CA SER A 224 11.25 13.99 -9.68
C SER A 224 11.66 15.22 -10.50
N LYS A 225 12.52 16.08 -9.94
CA LYS A 225 13.00 17.32 -10.59
C LYS A 225 14.06 17.09 -11.65
N ASP A 226 15.01 16.20 -11.36
CA ASP A 226 16.24 16.08 -12.15
C ASP A 226 16.34 14.66 -12.73
N GLU A 227 16.08 14.56 -14.02
CA GLU A 227 16.17 13.31 -14.76
C GLU A 227 17.60 12.77 -14.84
N SER A 228 18.61 13.64 -14.87
CA SER A 228 20.01 13.24 -15.02
C SER A 228 20.52 12.45 -13.81
N VAL A 229 20.02 12.77 -12.61
CA VAL A 229 20.40 12.07 -11.37
C VAL A 229 19.49 10.89 -11.04
N ARG A 230 18.30 10.80 -11.66
CA ARG A 230 17.26 9.82 -11.32
C ARG A 230 17.77 8.39 -11.33
N LYS A 231 18.34 7.93 -12.45
CA LYS A 231 18.84 6.55 -12.59
C LYS A 231 19.93 6.24 -11.56
N CYS A 232 20.94 7.12 -11.48
CA CYS A 232 22.06 6.97 -10.55
C CYS A 232 21.60 6.92 -9.09
N ALA A 233 20.65 7.77 -8.69
CA ALA A 233 20.10 7.80 -7.35
C ALA A 233 19.35 6.51 -7.00
N LEU A 234 18.50 6.01 -7.91
CA LEU A 234 17.78 4.75 -7.71
C LEU A 234 18.73 3.55 -7.59
N ASP A 235 19.69 3.43 -8.51
CA ASP A 235 20.65 2.31 -8.54
C ASP A 235 21.52 2.27 -7.27
N ARG A 236 22.02 3.45 -6.84
CA ARG A 236 22.79 3.57 -5.60
C ARG A 236 21.94 3.24 -4.38
N LEU A 237 20.72 3.75 -4.31
CA LEU A 237 19.84 3.50 -3.18
C LEU A 237 19.56 2.01 -3.02
N LYS A 238 19.16 1.33 -4.10
CA LYS A 238 18.89 -0.11 -4.10
C LYS A 238 20.10 -0.91 -3.63
N THR A 239 21.31 -0.53 -4.06
CA THR A 239 22.56 -1.18 -3.63
C THR A 239 22.82 -1.05 -2.12
N ILE A 240 22.33 0.03 -1.50
CA ILE A 240 22.53 0.29 -0.07
C ILE A 240 21.47 -0.40 0.81
N VAL A 241 20.23 -0.50 0.32
CA VAL A 241 19.07 -0.90 1.16
C VAL A 241 18.52 -2.29 0.89
N LEU A 242 18.92 -2.95 -0.21
CA LEU A 242 18.49 -4.30 -0.60
C LEU A 242 19.66 -5.28 -0.62
#